data_AF-A0A2K3QEM9-F1
#
_entry.id   AF-A0A2K3QEM9-F1
#
_cell.length_a   1.000
_cell.length_b   1.000
_cell.length_c   1.000
_cell.angle_alpha   90.00
_cell.angle_beta   90.00
_cell.angle_gamma   90.00
#
_symmetry.space_group_name_H-M   'P 1'
#
loop_
_entity.id
_entity.type
_entity.pdbx_description
1 polymer ?
#
loop_
_entity_poly.entity_id
_entity_poly.type
_entity_poly.pdbx_seq_one_letter_code
_entity_poly.pdbx_strand_id
1 'polypeptide(L)'
;YDPGADKPNHTSALQYVRDEEIYPRVPADIDLTIAPKTLDDTSAFVKRPGLSCYETTKGSDFVPRAVLDETIVMEQISKSPRPHFIKYFGCHVKRGRITAILLERLTKL
;
A
#
# COMPACT_ATOMS: atom_id res chain seq x y z
N TYR A 1 -24.00 2.15 35.32
CA TYR A 1 -23.96 1.54 33.99
C TYR A 1 -25.26 1.94 33.31
N ASP A 2 -25.20 2.91 32.41
CA ASP A 2 -26.38 3.37 31.67
C ASP A 2 -26.41 2.61 30.32
N PRO A 3 -27.36 1.69 30.12
CA PRO A 3 -27.48 0.92 28.89
C PRO A 3 -27.96 1.74 27.69
N GLY A 4 -28.28 3.03 27.87
CA GLY A 4 -28.76 3.95 26.83
C GLY A 4 -27.76 5.00 26.34
N ALA A 5 -26.51 4.96 26.79
CA ALA A 5 -25.48 5.88 26.29
C ALA A 5 -25.16 5.58 24.81
N ASP A 6 -25.65 6.44 23.94
CA ASP A 6 -25.37 6.43 22.50
C ASP A 6 -23.84 6.43 22.31
N LYS A 7 -23.31 5.42 21.61
CA LYS A 7 -21.86 5.32 21.39
C LYS A 7 -21.44 6.58 20.63
N PRO A 8 -20.39 7.30 21.07
CA PRO A 8 -19.97 8.52 20.39
C PRO A 8 -19.73 8.23 18.90
N ASN A 9 -20.41 8.99 18.04
CA ASN A 9 -20.24 8.88 16.60
C ASN A 9 -18.85 9.41 16.22
N HIS A 10 -17.88 8.51 16.12
CA HIS A 10 -16.48 8.83 15.82
C HIS A 10 -16.24 9.36 14.41
N THR A 11 -17.25 9.32 13.52
CA THR A 11 -17.09 9.81 12.14
C THR A 11 -16.95 11.32 12.04
N SER A 12 -17.48 12.07 13.02
CA SER A 12 -17.36 13.54 13.07
C SER A 12 -15.93 14.03 13.32
N ALA A 13 -15.05 13.16 13.84
CA ALA A 13 -13.64 13.46 14.08
C ALA A 13 -12.73 13.06 12.91
N LEU A 14 -13.25 12.40 11.87
CA LEU A 14 -12.45 12.01 10.71
C LEU A 14 -12.11 13.24 9.87
N GLN A 15 -10.85 13.32 9.43
CA GLN A 15 -10.38 14.34 8.50
C GLN A 15 -9.95 13.68 7.20
N TYR A 16 -10.18 14.39 6.10
CA TYR A 16 -9.73 13.94 4.79
C TYR A 16 -8.20 14.01 4.71
N VAL A 17 -7.58 12.91 4.29
CA VAL A 17 -6.15 12.83 3.94
C VAL A 17 -6.05 12.88 2.42
N ARG A 18 -5.24 13.80 1.90
CA ARG A 18 -5.04 13.93 0.45
C ARG A 18 -4.26 12.73 -0.08
N ASP A 19 -4.58 12.32 -1.30
CA ASP A 19 -3.92 11.18 -1.95
C ASP A 19 -2.40 11.34 -2.01
N GLU A 20 -1.89 12.54 -2.26
CA GLU A 20 -0.46 12.81 -2.41
C GLU A 20 0.33 12.65 -1.10
N GLU A 21 -0.35 12.69 0.04
CA GLU A 21 0.28 12.51 1.36
C GLU A 21 0.58 11.03 1.64
N ILE A 22 0.00 10.10 0.89
CA ILE A 22 0.11 8.65 1.12
C ILE A 22 0.62 7.91 -0.11
N TYR A 23 0.10 8.26 -1.30
CA TYR A 23 0.26 7.50 -2.52
C TYR A 23 1.17 8.25 -3.51
N PRO A 24 2.38 7.74 -3.80
CA PRO A 24 3.27 8.37 -4.75
C PRO A 24 2.70 8.23 -6.17
N ARG A 25 3.04 9.20 -7.04
CA ARG A 25 2.81 9.04 -8.48
C ARG A 25 3.74 7.95 -9.03
N VAL A 26 3.27 7.25 -10.06
CA VAL A 26 4.14 6.37 -10.85
C VAL A 26 5.18 7.26 -11.56
N PRO A 27 6.49 7.04 -11.34
CA PRO A 27 7.53 7.77 -12.05
C PRO A 27 7.49 7.48 -13.56
N ALA A 28 7.75 8.48 -14.39
CA ALA A 28 7.70 8.34 -15.85
C ALA A 28 8.93 7.62 -16.43
N ASP A 29 10.00 7.55 -15.66
CA ASP A 29 11.32 7.03 -16.01
C ASP A 29 11.56 5.60 -15.48
N ILE A 30 10.58 5.00 -14.81
CA ILE A 30 10.67 3.66 -14.23
C ILE A 30 9.53 2.79 -14.77
N ASP A 31 9.91 1.71 -15.47
CA ASP A 31 8.98 0.66 -15.87
C ASP A 31 8.64 -0.22 -14.66
N LEU A 32 7.48 0.06 -14.04
CA LEU A 32 6.93 -0.75 -12.95
C LEU A 32 5.95 -1.79 -13.50
N THR A 33 6.02 -2.99 -12.93
CA THR A 33 5.05 -4.05 -13.22
C THR A 33 3.69 -3.69 -12.60
N ILE A 34 2.66 -3.50 -13.43
CA ILE A 34 1.29 -3.28 -12.97
C ILE A 34 0.62 -4.63 -12.74
N ALA A 35 0.14 -4.87 -11.52
CA ALA A 35 -0.52 -6.12 -11.20
C ALA A 35 -1.86 -6.26 -11.96
N PRO A 36 -2.21 -7.47 -12.43
CA PRO A 36 -3.52 -7.73 -13.04
C PRO A 36 -4.67 -7.33 -12.12
N LYS A 37 -5.68 -6.63 -12.66
CA LYS A 37 -6.87 -6.19 -11.91
C LYS A 37 -7.70 -7.34 -11.31
N THR A 38 -7.51 -8.55 -11.81
CA THR A 38 -8.17 -9.77 -11.32
C THR A 38 -7.53 -10.32 -10.06
N LEU A 39 -6.31 -9.89 -9.70
CA LEU A 39 -5.69 -10.26 -8.44
C LEU A 39 -6.27 -9.38 -7.33
N ASP A 40 -6.82 -10.05 -6.32
CA ASP A 40 -7.50 -9.43 -5.18
C ASP A 40 -6.96 -10.01 -3.86
N ASP A 41 -7.56 -9.56 -2.75
CA ASP A 41 -7.16 -9.98 -1.40
C ASP A 41 -7.41 -11.49 -1.16
N THR A 42 -8.03 -12.24 -2.08
CA THR A 42 -8.17 -13.72 -1.98
C THR A 42 -7.04 -14.45 -2.70
N SER A 43 -6.56 -13.90 -3.82
CA SER A 43 -5.58 -14.52 -4.72
C SER A 43 -4.15 -14.02 -4.53
N ALA A 44 -3.98 -12.87 -3.89
CA ALA A 44 -2.68 -12.28 -3.54
C ALA A 44 -2.71 -11.70 -2.13
N PHE A 45 -1.52 -11.50 -1.54
CA PHE A 45 -1.36 -10.65 -0.37
C PHE A 45 -1.23 -9.19 -0.83
N VAL A 46 -2.18 -8.34 -0.42
CA VAL A 46 -2.20 -6.92 -0.77
C VAL A 46 -1.58 -6.10 0.34
N LYS A 47 -0.32 -5.69 0.13
CA LYS A 47 0.41 -4.81 1.06
C LYS A 47 0.06 -3.36 0.75
N ARG A 48 -0.75 -2.74 1.62
CA ARG A 48 -1.11 -1.31 1.57
C ARG A 48 -0.08 -0.47 2.34
N PRO A 49 0.02 0.85 2.09
CA PRO A 49 0.91 1.74 2.84
C PRO A 49 0.68 1.63 4.35
N GLY A 50 1.76 1.49 5.11
CA GLY A 50 1.71 1.55 6.56
C GLY A 50 1.53 2.99 7.03
N LEU A 51 0.51 3.26 7.86
CA LEU A 51 0.20 4.62 8.35
C LEU A 51 0.59 4.85 9.82
N SER A 52 1.34 3.93 10.42
CA SER A 52 1.72 4.00 11.85
C SER A 52 2.53 5.25 12.22
N CYS A 53 3.25 5.83 11.26
CA CYS A 53 4.04 7.05 11.43
C CYS A 53 3.39 8.27 10.75
N TYR A 54 2.15 8.18 10.26
CA TYR A 54 1.54 9.26 9.49
C TYR A 54 1.44 10.55 10.31
N GLU A 55 0.97 10.50 11.55
CA GLU A 55 0.81 11.70 12.38
C GLU A 55 2.13 12.44 12.63
N THR A 56 3.24 11.70 12.81
CA THR A 56 4.57 12.31 13.04
C THR A 56 5.26 12.76 11.76
N THR A 57 4.79 12.29 10.60
CA THR A 57 5.39 12.59 9.28
C THR A 57 4.47 13.42 8.39
N LYS A 58 3.30 13.81 8.87
CA LYS A 58 2.30 14.59 8.14
C LYS A 58 2.92 15.89 7.60
N GLY A 59 2.67 16.16 6.32
CA GLY A 59 3.26 17.31 5.62
C GLY A 59 4.67 17.07 5.04
N SER A 60 5.27 15.89 5.28
CA SER A 60 6.50 15.45 4.60
C SER A 60 6.21 14.51 3.43
N ASP A 61 7.25 14.13 2.67
CA ASP A 61 7.19 13.12 1.62
C ASP A 61 7.50 11.70 2.13
N PHE A 62 7.61 11.49 3.45
CA PHE A 62 8.08 10.24 4.02
C PHE A 62 7.24 9.02 3.62
N VAL A 63 5.92 9.08 3.85
CA VAL A 63 5.01 7.96 3.52
C VAL A 63 4.99 7.65 2.01
N PRO A 64 4.77 8.63 1.10
CA PRO A 64 4.73 8.32 -0.32
C PRO A 64 6.09 7.84 -0.83
N ARG A 65 7.20 8.36 -0.30
CA ARG A 65 8.54 7.88 -0.63
C ARG A 65 8.78 6.44 -0.17
N ALA A 66 8.38 6.10 1.05
CA ALA A 66 8.48 4.73 1.56
C ALA A 66 7.72 3.74 0.67
N VAL A 67 6.52 4.09 0.20
CA VAL A 67 5.74 3.24 -0.73
C VAL A 67 6.46 3.08 -2.07
N LEU A 68 7.04 4.15 -2.60
CA LEU A 68 7.78 4.10 -3.85
C LEU A 68 9.04 3.25 -3.72
N ASP A 69 9.84 3.48 -2.67
CA ASP A 69 11.08 2.75 -2.41
C ASP A 69 10.80 1.25 -2.24
N GLU A 70 9.76 0.88 -1.49
CA GLU A 70 9.33 -0.52 -1.35
C GLU A 70 8.94 -1.14 -2.71
N THR A 71 8.22 -0.38 -3.55
CA THR A 71 7.80 -0.85 -4.88
C THR A 71 9.01 -1.08 -5.79
N ILE A 72 9.95 -0.14 -5.82
CA ILE A 72 11.18 -0.23 -6.60
C ILE A 72 12.03 -1.42 -6.14
N VAL A 73 12.19 -1.61 -4.83
CA VAL A 73 12.94 -2.74 -4.27
C VAL A 73 12.34 -4.08 -4.71
N MET A 74 11.01 -4.23 -4.62
CA MET A 74 10.34 -5.46 -5.06
C MET A 74 10.46 -5.68 -6.58
N GLU A 75 10.42 -4.62 -7.38
CA GLU A 75 10.65 -4.68 -8.83
C GLU A 75 12.08 -5.15 -9.17
N GLN A 76 13.10 -4.74 -8.40
CA GLN A 76 14.46 -5.23 -8.63
C GLN A 76 14.63 -6.69 -8.20
N ILE A 77 14.04 -7.07 -7.06
CA ILE A 77 14.09 -8.45 -6.55
C ILE A 77 13.42 -9.40 -7.55
N SER A 78 12.31 -9.00 -8.18
CA SER A 78 11.54 -9.85 -9.10
C SER A 78 12.28 -10.22 -10.40
N LYS A 79 13.27 -9.41 -10.81
CA LYS A 79 14.08 -9.67 -12.02
C LYS A 79 14.97 -10.91 -11.91
N SER A 80 15.29 -11.34 -10.69
CA SER A 80 16.04 -12.56 -10.41
C SER A 80 15.32 -13.39 -9.34
N PRO A 81 14.22 -14.08 -9.70
CA PRO A 81 13.46 -14.88 -8.74
C PRO A 81 14.36 -15.93 -8.07
N ARG A 82 14.27 -16.05 -6.74
CA ARG A 82 14.96 -17.09 -5.96
C ARG A 82 13.96 -17.80 -5.06
N PRO A 83 14.19 -19.08 -4.71
CA PRO A 83 13.24 -19.89 -3.93
C PRO A 83 12.83 -19.32 -2.56
N HIS A 84 13.62 -18.41 -1.99
CA HIS A 84 13.39 -17.85 -0.65
C HIS A 84 12.86 -16.42 -0.64
N PHE A 85 12.55 -15.85 -1.82
CA PHE A 85 11.90 -14.55 -1.93
C PHE A 85 10.46 -14.73 -2.36
N ILE A 86 9.57 -13.98 -1.73
CA ILE A 86 8.15 -14.00 -2.07
C ILE A 86 7.97 -13.49 -3.51
N LYS A 87 7.09 -14.14 -4.28
CA LYS A 87 6.81 -13.66 -5.64
C LYS A 87 6.12 -12.31 -5.57
N TYR A 88 6.64 -11.36 -6.35
CA TYR A 88 6.02 -10.06 -6.60
C TYR A 88 5.16 -10.15 -7.86
N PHE A 89 3.89 -9.76 -7.76
CA PHE A 89 2.95 -9.75 -8.89
C PHE A 89 2.85 -8.39 -9.57
N GLY A 90 3.42 -7.33 -8.99
CA GLY A 90 3.28 -5.97 -9.44
C GLY A 90 2.69 -5.05 -8.38
N CYS A 91 2.48 -3.78 -8.75
CA CYS A 91 1.80 -2.81 -7.92
C CYS A 91 0.40 -2.50 -8.45
N HIS A 92 -0.51 -2.11 -7.55
CA HIS A 92 -1.79 -1.54 -7.92
C HIS A 92 -1.65 -0.04 -8.15
N VAL A 93 -2.12 0.42 -9.31
CA VAL A 93 -2.14 1.83 -9.67
C VAL A 93 -3.57 2.31 -9.85
N LYS A 94 -3.90 3.42 -9.18
CA LYS A 94 -5.19 4.10 -9.32
C LYS A 94 -4.93 5.59 -9.52
N ARG A 95 -5.53 6.18 -10.56
CA ARG A 95 -5.35 7.61 -10.91
C ARG A 95 -3.85 8.00 -11.01
N GLY A 96 -3.04 7.11 -11.59
CA GLY A 96 -1.59 7.32 -11.74
C GLY A 96 -0.77 7.26 -10.45
N ARG A 97 -1.34 6.79 -9.33
CA ARG A 97 -0.64 6.63 -8.05
C ARG A 97 -0.59 5.18 -7.61
N ILE A 98 0.53 4.81 -6.98
CA ILE A 98 0.75 3.47 -6.42
C ILE A 98 -0.04 3.36 -5.11
N THR A 99 -0.99 2.44 -5.06
CA THR A 99 -1.89 2.28 -3.90
C THR A 99 -1.64 1.01 -3.09
N ALA A 100 -0.96 0.01 -3.67
CA ALA A 100 -0.58 -1.22 -2.99
C ALA A 100 0.49 -1.99 -3.77
N ILE A 101 1.17 -2.91 -3.10
CA ILE A 101 2.08 -3.91 -3.67
C ILE A 101 1.39 -5.28 -3.55
N LEU A 102 1.37 -6.05 -4.64
CA LEU A 102 0.75 -7.38 -4.67
C LEU A 102 1.83 -8.44 -4.61
N LEU A 103 1.73 -9.30 -3.60
CA LEU A 103 2.69 -10.36 -3.31
C LEU A 103 1.99 -11.70 -3.30
N GLU A 104 2.75 -12.77 -3.52
CA GLU A 104 2.30 -14.13 -3.23
C GLU A 104 1.85 -14.24 -1.78
N ARG A 105 0.74 -14.95 -1.59
CA ARG A 105 0.19 -15.23 -0.28
C ARG A 105 0.80 -16.51 0.26
N LEU A 106 1.57 -16.40 1.33
CA LEU A 106 2.00 -17.56 2.09
C LEU A 106 0.90 -17.97 3.06
N THR A 107 0.27 -19.11 2.84
CA THR A 107 -0.47 -19.80 3.90
C THR A 107 0.54 -20.37 4.88
N LYS A 108 0.36 -20.12 6.19
CA LYS A 108 1.11 -20.87 7.19
C LYS A 108 0.78 -22.35 6.99
N LEU A 109 1.81 -23.17 6.75
CA LEU A 109 1.73 -24.63 6.85
C LEU A 109 1.38 -25.03 8.28
#